data_AF-A0A669DSU7-F1
#
_entry.id   AF-A0A669DSU7-F1
#
_cell.length_a   1.000
_cell.length_b   1.000
_cell.length_c   1.000
_cell.angle_alpha   90.00
_cell.angle_beta   90.00
_cell.angle_gamma   90.00
#
_symmetry.space_group_name_H-M   'P 1'
#
loop_
_entity.id
_entity.type
_entity.pdbx_description
1 polymer ?
#
loop_
_entity_poly.entity_id
_entity_poly.type
_entity_poly.pdbx_seq_one_letter_code
_entity_poly.pdbx_strand_id
1 'polypeptide(L)'
;MLAAPSVVQLTVVKKIISLDINPSQVVLNVPDAMAVRIPPSLLVFSSQSANITVLNRKTWTPDQGIIYYFSPVFFNPLRRLSPSVLQGFTCTSVQKMTQFRTKELIRACRRRAGQAKVQLKESQLTCMLNLLSGEISQNFTDYPSDMLLYLSSKNVNKGNCRSYFSALGAADFSVASKILNKGSQLFREATACLGINGLRLSRQNVEILGNMACTLDGSYIQNADPLILEKLKACNDFSASQVAAMETLLLSGTTQYGNAASWNEQTLENLVPLPLYFTRNIWSRFSFTTKKMFLKTFMPKLRKANTEKSKLKTLFQKISSLTTKREAGCTMGSITQVIVSDPSFPFGYDLMQFDLCLDVPVLKENLNSICNKVDDNGFQTVILKKLNEVFCMGILRKTDGKGVPDQDVQVLGSVSRVASLDDISKWNITKIDTLAALMKPEDGPWEAAKSNKIITQYLSTFGNSLGSTELTIIDSNLCSLNTSTLQTISPDSIRNASSLNVSACSAEQKKVLYDISKTSFSSQRSSFSISYQLIKPYLGENAFCLFA
;
A
#
# COMPACT_ATOMS: atom_id res chain seq x y z
N MET A 1 -14.09 -15.96 10.16
CA MET A 1 -13.22 -15.10 11.00
C MET A 1 -12.29 -14.21 10.18
N LEU A 2 -11.62 -14.69 9.11
CA LEU A 2 -10.72 -13.84 8.28
C LEU A 2 -11.42 -12.77 7.44
N ALA A 3 -12.69 -12.99 7.08
CA ALA A 3 -13.54 -11.99 6.43
C ALA A 3 -14.21 -11.01 7.42
N ALA A 4 -13.92 -11.14 8.73
CA ALA A 4 -14.51 -10.26 9.73
C ALA A 4 -13.88 -8.85 9.68
N PRO A 5 -14.61 -7.81 10.13
CA PRO A 5 -14.08 -6.45 10.24
C PRO A 5 -12.80 -6.38 11.06
N SER A 6 -11.92 -5.43 10.74
CA SER A 6 -10.61 -5.26 11.40
C SER A 6 -10.71 -5.18 12.93
N VAL A 7 -11.72 -4.46 13.44
CA VAL A 7 -12.00 -4.33 14.87
C VAL A 7 -12.27 -5.70 15.50
N VAL A 8 -13.07 -6.54 14.86
CA VAL A 8 -13.37 -7.89 15.36
C VAL A 8 -12.10 -8.73 15.43
N GLN A 9 -11.24 -8.66 14.41
CA GLN A 9 -9.97 -9.37 14.40
C GLN A 9 -9.05 -8.89 15.54
N LEU A 10 -8.93 -7.57 15.75
CA LEU A 10 -8.16 -6.98 16.85
C LEU A 10 -8.70 -7.44 18.21
N THR A 11 -10.02 -7.44 18.39
CA THR A 11 -10.67 -7.89 19.63
C THR A 11 -10.39 -9.36 19.92
N VAL A 12 -10.45 -10.24 18.92
CA VAL A 12 -10.12 -11.66 19.08
C VAL A 12 -8.67 -11.84 19.51
N VAL A 13 -7.73 -11.18 18.84
CA VAL A 13 -6.30 -11.27 19.17
C VAL A 13 -6.03 -10.75 20.59
N LYS A 14 -6.67 -9.65 20.99
CA LYS A 14 -6.58 -9.14 22.36
C LYS A 14 -7.11 -10.12 23.40
N LYS A 15 -8.25 -10.77 23.13
CA LYS A 15 -8.78 -11.81 24.03
C LYS A 15 -7.80 -12.97 24.17
N ILE A 16 -7.18 -13.42 23.08
CA ILE A 16 -6.15 -14.47 23.12
C ILE A 16 -4.95 -14.03 23.97
N ILE A 17 -4.44 -12.83 23.74
CA ILE A 17 -3.32 -12.25 24.50
C ILE A 17 -3.65 -12.12 25.99
N SER A 18 -4.89 -11.80 26.34
CA SER A 18 -5.30 -11.66 27.75
C SER A 18 -5.28 -12.98 28.53
N LEU A 19 -5.28 -14.12 27.84
CA LEU A 19 -5.19 -15.44 28.48
C LEU A 19 -3.75 -15.79 28.86
N ASP A 20 -2.79 -15.46 27.99
CA ASP A 20 -1.37 -15.67 28.24
C ASP A 20 -0.53 -14.68 27.44
N ILE A 21 0.31 -13.92 28.14
CA ILE A 21 1.22 -12.93 27.54
C ILE A 21 2.57 -13.53 27.13
N ASN A 22 2.80 -14.84 27.37
CA ASN A 22 4.00 -15.53 26.93
C ASN A 22 4.07 -15.53 25.39
N PRO A 23 5.14 -15.00 24.79
CA PRO A 23 5.27 -14.89 23.33
C PRO A 23 5.03 -16.20 22.57
N SER A 24 5.45 -17.33 23.14
CA SER A 24 5.29 -18.66 22.53
C SER A 24 3.82 -19.07 22.47
N GLN A 25 3.07 -18.79 23.54
CA GLN A 25 1.64 -19.11 23.64
C GLN A 25 0.81 -18.14 22.80
N VAL A 26 1.14 -16.85 22.82
CA VAL A 26 0.52 -15.84 21.94
C VAL A 26 0.67 -16.28 20.48
N VAL A 27 1.88 -16.60 20.04
CA VAL A 27 2.13 -17.03 18.66
C VAL A 27 1.43 -18.35 18.36
N LEU A 28 1.43 -19.32 19.27
CA LEU A 28 0.75 -20.60 19.03
C LEU A 28 -0.76 -20.43 18.84
N ASN A 29 -1.39 -19.61 19.68
CA ASN A 29 -2.85 -19.51 19.78
C ASN A 29 -3.45 -18.48 18.81
N VAL A 30 -2.70 -17.46 18.40
CA VAL A 30 -3.18 -16.49 17.41
C VAL A 30 -3.20 -17.12 16.01
N PRO A 31 -4.32 -17.08 15.27
CA PRO A 31 -4.41 -17.60 13.92
C PRO A 31 -3.37 -17.00 12.96
N ASP A 32 -2.87 -17.80 12.03
CA ASP A 32 -1.73 -17.44 11.17
C ASP A 32 -1.92 -16.13 10.40
N ALA A 33 -3.11 -15.90 9.83
CA ALA A 33 -3.44 -14.70 9.08
C ALA A 33 -3.79 -13.48 9.95
N MET A 34 -3.88 -13.64 11.28
CA MET A 34 -4.09 -12.54 12.24
C MET A 34 -2.82 -12.16 12.99
N ALA A 35 -1.71 -12.85 12.73
CA ALA A 35 -0.43 -12.60 13.40
C ALA A 35 0.07 -11.15 13.26
N VAL A 36 -0.25 -10.48 12.14
CA VAL A 36 0.03 -9.06 11.91
C VAL A 36 -0.63 -8.10 12.92
N ARG A 37 -1.59 -8.59 13.71
CA ARG A 37 -2.29 -7.82 14.76
C ARG A 37 -1.66 -7.97 16.15
N ILE A 38 -0.64 -8.82 16.30
CA ILE A 38 0.08 -8.99 17.57
C ILE A 38 1.00 -7.77 17.79
N PRO A 39 0.91 -7.05 18.92
CA PRO A 39 1.83 -5.97 19.25
C PRO A 39 3.29 -6.44 19.25
N PRO A 40 4.25 -5.72 18.62
CA PRO A 40 5.66 -6.10 18.61
C PRO A 40 6.27 -6.30 20.00
N SER A 41 5.77 -5.58 21.00
CA SER A 41 6.21 -5.68 22.40
C SER A 41 5.96 -7.06 23.04
N LEU A 42 5.02 -7.85 22.49
CA LEU A 42 4.66 -9.20 22.95
C LEU A 42 5.38 -10.30 22.17
N LEU A 43 6.27 -9.92 21.25
CA LEU A 43 7.02 -10.84 20.40
C LEU A 43 8.49 -10.99 20.84
N VAL A 44 8.81 -10.57 22.06
CA VAL A 44 10.15 -10.64 22.65
C VAL A 44 10.37 -12.04 23.26
N PHE A 45 10.96 -12.95 22.48
CA PHE A 45 11.26 -14.31 22.93
C PHE A 45 12.49 -14.38 23.84
N SER A 46 12.42 -15.24 24.86
CA SER A 46 13.61 -15.73 25.54
C SER A 46 14.42 -16.68 24.62
N SER A 47 15.69 -16.90 24.94
CA SER A 47 16.64 -17.66 24.10
C SER A 47 16.28 -19.12 23.79
N GLN A 48 15.20 -19.68 24.36
CA GLN A 48 14.81 -21.09 24.19
C GLN A 48 13.32 -21.30 23.82
N SER A 49 12.55 -20.23 23.56
CA SER A 49 11.08 -20.31 23.51
C SER A 49 10.45 -20.22 22.11
N ALA A 50 11.22 -19.88 21.07
CA ALA A 50 10.67 -19.66 19.73
C ALA A 50 10.56 -20.95 18.89
N ASN A 51 9.35 -21.34 18.50
CA ASN A 51 9.12 -22.43 17.54
C ASN A 51 9.12 -21.90 16.10
N ILE A 52 10.25 -22.09 15.39
CA ILE A 52 10.44 -21.62 14.01
C ILE A 52 9.38 -22.18 13.04
N THR A 53 8.93 -23.42 13.24
CA THR A 53 7.91 -24.04 12.38
C THR A 53 6.58 -23.31 12.47
N VAL A 54 6.19 -22.87 13.67
CA VAL A 54 4.98 -22.08 13.89
C VAL A 54 5.14 -20.70 13.28
N LEU A 55 6.27 -20.03 13.53
CA LEU A 55 6.53 -18.68 13.02
C LEU A 55 6.52 -18.60 11.50
N ASN A 56 7.06 -19.62 10.82
CA ASN A 56 7.13 -19.67 9.36
C ASN A 56 5.78 -19.81 8.67
N ARG A 57 4.76 -20.33 9.37
CA ARG A 57 3.39 -20.47 8.82
C ARG A 57 2.63 -19.14 8.81
N LYS A 58 3.08 -18.17 9.60
CA LYS A 58 2.39 -16.90 9.79
C LYS A 58 2.97 -15.78 8.92
N THR A 59 2.15 -14.75 8.75
CA THR A 59 2.54 -13.47 8.13
C THR A 59 2.84 -12.44 9.20
N TRP A 60 3.98 -11.76 9.06
CA TRP A 60 4.54 -10.78 9.98
C TRP A 60 4.77 -9.47 9.25
N THR A 61 4.60 -8.36 9.97
CA THR A 61 5.07 -7.06 9.48
C THR A 61 6.58 -6.93 9.66
N PRO A 62 7.25 -6.01 8.95
CA PRO A 62 8.67 -5.72 9.17
C PRO A 62 8.98 -5.39 10.64
N ASP A 63 8.15 -4.59 11.31
CA ASP A 63 8.38 -4.17 12.69
C ASP A 63 8.25 -5.34 13.69
N GLN A 64 7.35 -6.29 13.43
CA GLN A 64 7.28 -7.54 14.19
C GLN A 64 8.50 -8.43 13.95
N GLY A 65 8.88 -8.58 12.67
CA GLY A 65 10.02 -9.41 12.27
C GLY A 65 11.34 -8.95 12.89
N ILE A 66 11.55 -7.64 13.04
CA ILE A 66 12.74 -7.05 13.66
C ILE A 66 12.98 -7.58 15.07
N ILE A 67 11.92 -7.78 15.86
CA ILE A 67 12.04 -8.23 17.24
C ILE A 67 12.65 -9.65 17.33
N TYR A 68 12.36 -10.52 16.36
CA TYR A 68 12.88 -11.89 16.33
C TYR A 68 14.40 -11.96 16.22
N TYR A 69 15.00 -11.03 15.48
CA TYR A 69 16.44 -11.03 15.20
C TYR A 69 17.31 -10.64 16.40
N PHE A 70 16.71 -10.36 17.56
CA PHE A 70 17.44 -10.23 18.83
C PHE A 70 17.50 -11.54 19.64
N SER A 71 16.86 -12.62 19.17
CA SER A 71 16.98 -13.95 19.76
C SER A 71 17.95 -14.83 18.94
N PRO A 72 18.94 -15.49 19.58
CA PRO A 72 19.93 -16.33 18.89
C PRO A 72 19.33 -17.49 18.08
N VAL A 73 18.13 -17.96 18.45
CA VAL A 73 17.44 -19.11 17.82
C VAL A 73 17.21 -18.86 16.33
N PHE A 74 17.02 -17.61 15.92
CA PHE A 74 16.71 -17.27 14.52
C PHE A 74 17.92 -17.32 13.59
N PHE A 75 19.13 -17.50 14.13
CA PHE A 75 20.35 -17.59 13.31
C PHE A 75 20.74 -19.02 12.92
N ASN A 76 19.97 -20.04 13.35
CA ASN A 76 20.32 -21.43 13.05
C ASN A 76 19.11 -22.38 12.84
N PRO A 77 18.82 -22.85 11.60
CA PRO A 77 19.38 -22.45 10.31
C PRO A 77 18.52 -21.39 9.57
N LEU A 78 19.19 -20.33 9.10
CA LEU A 78 18.57 -19.21 8.36
C LEU A 78 17.79 -19.65 7.11
N ARG A 79 18.23 -20.71 6.43
CA ARG A 79 17.58 -21.21 5.21
C ARG A 79 16.15 -21.71 5.42
N ARG A 80 15.78 -22.06 6.67
CA ARG A 80 14.44 -22.52 7.02
C ARG A 80 13.45 -21.38 7.24
N LEU A 81 13.91 -20.13 7.35
CA LEU A 81 13.02 -19.00 7.63
C LEU A 81 12.14 -18.66 6.43
N SER A 82 10.88 -18.32 6.69
CA SER A 82 9.95 -17.85 5.65
C SER A 82 10.32 -16.45 5.18
N PRO A 83 9.91 -16.03 3.97
CA PRO A 83 10.12 -14.66 3.49
C PRO A 83 9.62 -13.59 4.46
N SER A 84 8.52 -13.89 5.15
CA SER A 84 7.90 -12.99 6.14
C SER A 84 8.72 -12.82 7.41
N VAL A 85 9.55 -13.79 7.78
CA VAL A 85 10.52 -13.66 8.88
C VAL A 85 11.79 -12.99 8.36
N LEU A 86 12.29 -13.42 7.20
CA LEU A 86 13.54 -12.93 6.60
C LEU A 86 13.57 -11.41 6.36
N GLN A 87 12.43 -10.78 6.08
CA GLN A 87 12.35 -9.31 5.93
C GLN A 87 12.69 -8.53 7.22
N GLY A 88 12.75 -9.19 8.38
CA GLY A 88 12.88 -8.54 9.68
C GLY A 88 14.29 -8.16 10.09
N PHE A 89 15.36 -8.65 9.46
CA PHE A 89 16.71 -8.38 9.99
C PHE A 89 17.07 -6.88 9.90
N THR A 90 17.87 -6.38 10.82
CA THR A 90 18.46 -5.04 10.73
C THR A 90 19.96 -5.14 10.56
N CYS A 91 20.62 -4.09 10.07
CA CYS A 91 22.07 -4.12 9.96
C CYS A 91 22.71 -4.36 11.34
N THR A 92 22.21 -3.68 12.38
CA THR A 92 22.66 -3.85 13.77
C THR A 92 22.50 -5.28 14.28
N SER A 93 21.43 -5.99 13.93
CA SER A 93 21.24 -7.39 14.38
C SER A 93 22.17 -8.37 13.68
N VAL A 94 22.66 -8.06 12.48
CA VAL A 94 23.51 -8.98 11.69
C VAL A 94 24.97 -8.54 11.60
N GLN A 95 25.33 -7.36 12.09
CA GLN A 95 26.70 -6.81 11.98
C GLN A 95 27.79 -7.69 12.60
N LYS A 96 27.45 -8.48 13.63
CA LYS A 96 28.37 -9.38 14.32
C LYS A 96 28.39 -10.80 13.72
N MET A 97 27.68 -11.03 12.61
CA MET A 97 27.70 -12.32 11.94
C MET A 97 29.07 -12.63 11.36
N THR A 98 29.45 -13.91 11.41
CA THR A 98 30.56 -14.39 10.61
C THR A 98 30.23 -14.29 9.14
N GLN A 99 31.26 -14.13 8.30
CA GLN A 99 31.08 -14.05 6.85
C GLN A 99 30.30 -15.25 6.26
N PHE A 100 30.51 -16.45 6.81
CA PHE A 100 29.73 -17.64 6.46
C PHE A 100 28.23 -17.44 6.73
N ARG A 101 27.85 -16.94 7.91
CA ARG A 101 26.45 -16.68 8.27
C ARG A 101 25.84 -15.56 7.43
N THR A 102 26.61 -14.53 7.12
CA THR A 102 26.20 -13.47 6.19
C THR A 102 25.88 -14.03 4.80
N LYS A 103 26.76 -14.85 4.24
CA LYS A 103 26.54 -15.52 2.94
C LYS A 103 25.28 -16.41 2.98
N GLU A 104 25.03 -17.11 4.09
CA GLU A 104 23.80 -17.90 4.29
C GLU A 104 22.53 -17.04 4.37
N LEU A 105 22.55 -15.89 5.05
CA LEU A 105 21.44 -14.95 5.13
C LEU A 105 21.08 -14.40 3.75
N ILE A 106 22.08 -13.93 3.00
CA ILE A 106 21.90 -13.37 1.64
C ILE A 106 21.29 -14.42 0.72
N ARG A 107 21.82 -15.65 0.76
CA ARG A 107 21.29 -16.81 0.03
C ARG A 107 19.88 -17.21 0.47
N ALA A 108 19.50 -16.95 1.72
CA ALA A 108 18.15 -17.19 2.21
C ALA A 108 17.16 -16.17 1.65
N CYS A 109 17.60 -14.92 1.45
CA CYS A 109 16.78 -13.83 0.93
C CYS A 109 16.61 -13.83 -0.60
N ARG A 110 17.31 -14.73 -1.32
CA ARG A 110 17.19 -14.83 -2.78
C ARG A 110 15.77 -15.24 -3.18
N ARG A 111 15.32 -14.79 -4.36
CA ARG A 111 14.05 -15.26 -4.93
C ARG A 111 14.14 -16.75 -5.24
N ARG A 112 13.14 -17.52 -4.81
CA ARG A 112 13.01 -18.96 -5.08
C ARG A 112 11.71 -19.24 -5.83
N ALA A 113 11.74 -20.19 -6.75
CA ALA A 113 10.54 -20.62 -7.45
C ALA A 113 9.48 -21.10 -6.44
N GLY A 114 8.22 -20.68 -6.62
CA GLY A 114 7.12 -21.02 -5.72
C GLY A 114 7.10 -20.31 -4.37
N GLN A 115 8.00 -19.35 -4.10
CA GLN A 115 8.00 -18.56 -2.86
C GLN A 115 7.81 -17.06 -3.14
N ALA A 116 7.17 -16.38 -2.19
CA ALA A 116 7.08 -14.93 -2.20
C ALA A 116 8.48 -14.30 -2.11
N LYS A 117 8.67 -13.17 -2.79
CA LYS A 117 9.90 -12.37 -2.70
C LYS A 117 10.05 -11.82 -1.27
N VAL A 118 11.25 -11.90 -0.70
CA VAL A 118 11.56 -11.23 0.57
C VAL A 118 11.57 -9.73 0.33
N GLN A 119 10.74 -8.99 1.08
CA GLN A 119 10.65 -7.53 0.98
C GLN A 119 11.79 -6.91 1.79
N LEU A 120 12.83 -6.44 1.11
CA LEU A 120 14.02 -5.86 1.74
C LEU A 120 13.99 -4.34 1.59
N LYS A 121 14.50 -3.61 2.59
CA LYS A 121 14.66 -2.15 2.60
C LYS A 121 16.05 -1.75 2.10
N GLU A 122 16.21 -0.53 1.60
CA GLU A 122 17.50 0.04 1.15
C GLU A 122 18.64 -0.17 2.18
N SER A 123 18.35 0.05 3.47
CA SER A 123 19.33 -0.13 4.56
C SER A 123 19.75 -1.59 4.78
N GLN A 124 18.88 -2.54 4.51
CA GLN A 124 19.19 -3.97 4.57
C GLN A 124 20.09 -4.38 3.39
N LEU A 125 19.77 -3.89 2.18
CA LEU A 125 20.48 -4.21 0.94
C LEU A 125 21.91 -3.67 0.94
N THR A 126 22.08 -2.42 1.36
CA THR A 126 23.40 -1.79 1.54
C THR A 126 24.22 -2.49 2.63
N CYS A 127 23.59 -2.86 3.75
CA CYS A 127 24.26 -3.60 4.81
C CYS A 127 24.76 -4.98 4.35
N MET A 128 23.95 -5.73 3.58
CA MET A 128 24.36 -7.02 3.03
C MET A 128 25.64 -6.90 2.21
N LEU A 129 25.78 -5.85 1.39
CA LEU A 129 27.00 -5.62 0.61
C LEU A 129 28.20 -5.27 1.49
N ASN A 130 28.01 -4.38 2.49
CA ASN A 130 29.07 -3.98 3.40
C ASN A 130 29.62 -5.19 4.18
N LEU A 131 28.74 -6.11 4.61
CA LEU A 131 29.14 -7.31 5.35
C LEU A 131 29.85 -8.38 4.49
N LEU A 132 29.80 -8.27 3.16
CA LEU A 132 30.60 -9.13 2.29
C LEU A 132 32.04 -8.63 2.12
N SER A 133 32.36 -7.41 2.55
CA SER A 133 33.71 -6.82 2.50
C SER A 133 34.39 -6.92 1.13
N GLY A 134 33.61 -6.82 0.04
CA GLY A 134 34.12 -6.89 -1.33
C GLY A 134 34.25 -8.30 -1.93
N GLU A 135 34.03 -9.37 -1.16
CA GLU A 135 33.99 -10.75 -1.68
C GLU A 135 32.66 -11.07 -2.38
N ILE A 136 32.52 -10.58 -3.61
CA ILE A 136 31.32 -10.79 -4.42
C ILE A 136 31.64 -11.74 -5.57
N SER A 137 30.97 -12.88 -5.57
CA SER A 137 30.97 -13.84 -6.68
C SER A 137 30.42 -13.19 -7.94
N GLN A 138 31.00 -13.55 -9.08
CA GLN A 138 30.51 -13.12 -10.39
C GLN A 138 29.25 -13.90 -10.83
N ASN A 139 28.80 -14.88 -10.04
CA ASN A 139 27.49 -15.49 -10.22
C ASN A 139 26.41 -14.63 -9.54
N PHE A 140 25.93 -13.61 -10.25
CA PHE A 140 25.00 -12.62 -9.68
C PHE A 140 23.63 -13.20 -9.29
N THR A 141 23.29 -14.39 -9.78
CA THR A 141 22.04 -15.10 -9.41
C THR A 141 22.08 -15.72 -8.00
N ASP A 142 23.25 -15.75 -7.35
CA ASP A 142 23.39 -16.17 -5.95
C ASP A 142 22.90 -15.12 -4.93
N TYR A 143 22.61 -13.91 -5.41
CA TYR A 143 22.21 -12.76 -4.60
C TYR A 143 20.74 -12.38 -4.85
N PRO A 144 20.06 -11.76 -3.88
CA PRO A 144 18.80 -11.07 -4.14
C PRO A 144 18.99 -10.00 -5.22
N SER A 145 18.13 -9.97 -6.23
CA SER A 145 18.25 -9.01 -7.35
C SER A 145 18.28 -7.55 -6.87
N ASP A 146 17.51 -7.22 -5.82
CA ASP A 146 17.46 -5.86 -5.25
C ASP A 146 18.79 -5.43 -4.62
N MET A 147 19.58 -6.39 -4.12
CA MET A 147 20.90 -6.11 -3.55
C MET A 147 21.87 -5.62 -4.63
N LEU A 148 21.71 -6.12 -5.86
CA LEU A 148 22.55 -5.74 -6.99
C LEU A 148 22.40 -4.25 -7.35
N LEU A 149 21.30 -3.58 -7.00
CA LEU A 149 21.12 -2.13 -7.22
C LEU A 149 22.22 -1.28 -6.55
N TYR A 150 22.85 -1.81 -5.51
CA TYR A 150 23.88 -1.13 -4.72
C TYR A 150 25.28 -1.65 -5.00
N LEU A 151 25.43 -2.68 -5.86
CA LEU A 151 26.72 -3.20 -6.25
C LEU A 151 27.46 -2.18 -7.13
N SER A 152 28.68 -1.83 -6.74
CA SER A 152 29.55 -0.99 -7.56
C SER A 152 29.96 -1.73 -8.83
N SER A 153 29.85 -1.06 -9.99
CA SER A 153 30.33 -1.58 -11.27
C SER A 153 31.83 -1.91 -11.28
N LYS A 154 32.63 -1.32 -10.37
CA LYS A 154 34.04 -1.69 -10.19
C LYS A 154 34.24 -3.13 -9.72
N ASN A 155 33.23 -3.72 -9.09
CA ASN A 155 33.26 -5.10 -8.58
C ASN A 155 32.69 -6.11 -9.60
N VAL A 156 32.36 -5.65 -10.80
CA VAL A 156 31.83 -6.49 -11.89
C VAL A 156 32.92 -6.62 -12.95
N ASN A 157 33.34 -7.85 -13.22
CA ASN A 157 34.32 -8.12 -14.27
C ASN A 157 33.72 -7.71 -15.62
N LYS A 158 34.52 -7.08 -16.50
CA LYS A 158 34.04 -6.59 -17.81
C LYS A 158 33.33 -7.66 -18.63
N GLY A 159 33.86 -8.89 -18.67
CA GLY A 159 33.24 -10.02 -19.38
C GLY A 159 31.90 -10.50 -18.80
N ASN A 160 31.61 -10.16 -17.54
CA ASN A 160 30.40 -10.56 -16.82
C ASN A 160 29.39 -9.41 -16.66
N CYS A 161 29.63 -8.25 -17.27
CA CYS A 161 28.71 -7.11 -17.12
C CYS A 161 27.30 -7.47 -17.63
N ARG A 162 27.21 -8.29 -18.67
CA ARG A 162 25.93 -8.73 -19.24
C ARG A 162 25.13 -9.63 -18.29
N SER A 163 25.80 -10.56 -17.62
CA SER A 163 25.15 -11.42 -16.62
C SER A 163 24.75 -10.63 -15.38
N TYR A 164 25.53 -9.62 -15.00
CA TYR A 164 25.16 -8.67 -13.95
C TYR A 164 23.86 -7.93 -14.28
N PHE A 165 23.79 -7.26 -15.43
CA PHE A 165 22.58 -6.51 -15.81
C PHE A 165 21.37 -7.42 -16.02
N SER A 166 21.57 -8.63 -16.53
CA SER A 166 20.49 -9.62 -16.65
C SER A 166 19.91 -10.03 -15.29
N ALA A 167 20.76 -10.25 -14.28
CA ALA A 167 20.31 -10.55 -12.91
C ALA A 167 19.68 -9.32 -12.22
N LEU A 168 20.29 -8.14 -12.41
CA LEU A 168 19.78 -6.86 -11.91
C LEU A 168 18.41 -6.51 -12.51
N GLY A 169 18.15 -6.89 -13.77
CA GLY A 169 16.88 -6.67 -14.45
C GLY A 169 15.69 -7.35 -13.76
N ALA A 170 15.89 -8.25 -12.79
CA ALA A 170 14.82 -8.80 -11.96
C ALA A 170 14.52 -7.99 -10.69
N ALA A 171 15.30 -6.94 -10.40
CA ALA A 171 15.16 -6.12 -9.22
C ALA A 171 13.88 -5.30 -9.22
N ASP A 172 13.43 -4.93 -8.02
CA ASP A 172 12.46 -3.87 -7.84
C ASP A 172 13.20 -2.55 -7.66
N PHE A 173 13.20 -1.72 -8.70
CA PHE A 173 13.90 -0.43 -8.69
C PHE A 173 13.24 0.60 -7.77
N SER A 174 12.02 0.36 -7.28
CA SER A 174 11.33 1.26 -6.34
C SER A 174 11.85 1.14 -4.90
N VAL A 175 12.62 0.10 -4.59
CA VAL A 175 13.26 -0.07 -3.27
C VAL A 175 14.37 0.95 -3.01
N ALA A 176 14.98 1.46 -4.07
CA ALA A 176 16.03 2.47 -3.97
C ALA A 176 15.41 3.85 -3.76
N SER A 177 15.98 4.60 -2.82
CA SER A 177 15.55 5.96 -2.55
C SER A 177 15.76 6.84 -3.78
N LYS A 178 14.82 7.76 -4.00
CA LYS A 178 14.88 8.70 -5.12
C LYS A 178 16.15 9.57 -5.08
N ILE A 179 16.68 9.81 -3.87
CA ILE A 179 17.90 10.60 -3.63
C ILE A 179 19.12 9.97 -4.31
N LEU A 180 19.25 8.64 -4.26
CA LEU A 180 20.39 7.94 -4.86
C LEU A 180 20.32 7.87 -6.39
N ASN A 181 19.15 8.12 -6.98
CA ASN A 181 18.91 8.07 -8.42
C ASN A 181 19.49 6.81 -9.10
N LYS A 182 19.34 5.64 -8.44
CA LYS A 182 19.96 4.38 -8.87
C LYS A 182 19.55 3.95 -10.28
N GLY A 183 18.28 4.12 -10.65
CA GLY A 183 17.79 3.78 -11.99
C GLY A 183 18.59 4.46 -13.11
N SER A 184 18.69 5.79 -13.06
CA SER A 184 19.43 6.56 -14.07
C SER A 184 20.93 6.25 -14.07
N GLN A 185 21.54 6.06 -12.90
CA GLN A 185 22.94 5.67 -12.79
C GLN A 185 23.19 4.30 -13.45
N LEU A 186 22.45 3.29 -13.03
CA LEU A 186 22.62 1.91 -13.49
C LEU A 186 22.28 1.77 -14.98
N PHE A 187 21.33 2.55 -15.48
CA PHE A 187 21.04 2.56 -16.91
C PHE A 187 22.21 3.08 -17.74
N ARG A 188 22.89 4.16 -17.31
CA ARG A 188 24.12 4.63 -17.99
C ARG A 188 25.21 3.56 -18.00
N GLU A 189 25.42 2.87 -16.88
CA GLU A 189 26.37 1.75 -16.80
C GLU A 189 25.96 0.57 -17.71
N ALA A 190 24.65 0.29 -17.80
CA ALA A 190 24.10 -0.73 -18.69
C ALA A 190 24.32 -0.37 -20.16
N THR A 191 24.11 0.90 -20.56
CA THR A 191 24.34 1.34 -21.95
C THR A 191 25.79 1.13 -22.37
N ALA A 192 26.75 1.44 -21.49
CA ALA A 192 28.17 1.19 -21.74
C ALA A 192 28.50 -0.30 -21.85
N CYS A 193 27.95 -1.13 -20.95
CA CYS A 193 28.16 -2.59 -20.99
C CYS A 193 27.56 -3.25 -22.24
N LEU A 194 26.37 -2.82 -22.65
CA LEU A 194 25.59 -3.44 -23.72
C LEU A 194 25.87 -2.84 -25.10
N GLY A 195 26.73 -1.82 -25.19
CA GLY A 195 27.06 -1.13 -26.44
C GLY A 195 25.87 -0.38 -27.05
N ILE A 196 25.01 0.19 -26.20
CA ILE A 196 23.81 0.90 -26.63
C ILE A 196 24.21 2.32 -27.03
N ASN A 197 24.11 2.62 -28.32
CA ASN A 197 24.37 3.94 -28.88
C ASN A 197 23.04 4.62 -29.26
N GLY A 198 22.80 5.81 -28.71
CA GLY A 198 21.55 6.56 -28.93
C GLY A 198 20.35 5.98 -28.16
N LEU A 199 19.15 6.23 -28.69
CA LEU A 199 17.88 5.95 -27.99
C LEU A 199 17.26 4.58 -28.32
N ARG A 200 17.81 3.84 -29.30
CA ARG A 200 17.21 2.59 -29.77
C ARG A 200 17.58 1.43 -28.86
N LEU A 201 16.57 0.73 -28.35
CA LEU A 201 16.76 -0.50 -27.57
C LEU A 201 16.32 -1.70 -28.39
N SER A 202 17.25 -2.60 -28.72
CA SER A 202 16.92 -3.86 -29.39
C SER A 202 16.16 -4.79 -28.44
N ARG A 203 15.50 -5.82 -29.00
CA ARG A 203 14.84 -6.87 -28.21
C ARG A 203 15.77 -7.45 -27.12
N GLN A 204 17.02 -7.72 -27.49
CA GLN A 204 18.01 -8.27 -26.57
C GLN A 204 18.37 -7.30 -25.44
N ASN A 205 18.44 -6.00 -25.73
CA ASN A 205 18.65 -4.98 -24.69
C ASN A 205 17.48 -4.97 -23.72
N VAL A 206 16.24 -4.98 -24.22
CA VAL A 206 15.02 -5.00 -23.40
C VAL A 206 14.95 -6.25 -22.52
N GLU A 207 15.34 -7.42 -23.05
CA GLU A 207 15.40 -8.67 -22.29
C GLU A 207 16.37 -8.59 -21.12
N ILE A 208 17.57 -8.02 -21.33
CA ILE A 208 18.59 -7.88 -20.30
C ILE A 208 18.21 -6.82 -19.26
N LEU A 209 17.70 -5.67 -19.71
CA LEU A 209 17.31 -4.57 -18.82
C LEU A 209 16.14 -4.94 -17.91
N GLY A 210 15.21 -5.78 -18.38
CA GLY A 210 14.10 -6.29 -17.58
C GLY A 210 13.29 -5.17 -16.92
N ASN A 211 13.12 -5.23 -15.60
CA ASN A 211 12.40 -4.26 -14.77
C ASN A 211 13.08 -2.88 -14.71
N MET A 212 14.32 -2.73 -15.21
CA MET A 212 14.91 -1.40 -15.40
C MET A 212 14.08 -0.56 -16.38
N ALA A 213 13.24 -1.20 -17.20
CA ALA A 213 12.20 -0.55 -18.00
C ALA A 213 11.38 0.49 -17.21
N CYS A 214 11.09 0.22 -15.93
CA CYS A 214 10.29 1.11 -15.07
C CYS A 214 10.98 2.45 -14.77
N THR A 215 12.31 2.52 -14.93
CA THR A 215 13.09 3.73 -14.68
C THR A 215 13.53 4.44 -15.96
N LEU A 216 13.20 3.90 -17.13
CA LEU A 216 13.59 4.49 -18.41
C LEU A 216 12.79 5.75 -18.69
N ASP A 217 13.45 6.73 -19.29
CA ASP A 217 12.77 7.89 -19.84
C ASP A 217 11.87 7.50 -21.04
N GLY A 218 10.82 8.29 -21.27
CA GLY A 218 9.89 8.08 -22.38
C GLY A 218 10.58 7.99 -23.74
N SER A 219 11.67 8.73 -23.97
CA SER A 219 12.42 8.68 -25.22
C SER A 219 13.02 7.30 -25.52
N TYR A 220 13.52 6.59 -24.51
CA TYR A 220 14.02 5.22 -24.67
C TYR A 220 12.89 4.22 -24.83
N ILE A 221 11.79 4.38 -24.08
CA ILE A 221 10.62 3.52 -24.21
C ILE A 221 10.06 3.60 -25.63
N GLN A 222 9.84 4.81 -26.15
CA GLN A 222 9.26 5.03 -27.47
C GLN A 222 10.10 4.41 -28.60
N ASN A 223 11.42 4.36 -28.45
CA ASN A 223 12.37 3.85 -29.45
C ASN A 223 12.83 2.41 -29.17
N ALA A 224 12.22 1.73 -28.19
CA ALA A 224 12.53 0.35 -27.86
C ALA A 224 11.77 -0.65 -28.73
N ASP A 225 12.30 -1.88 -28.79
CA ASP A 225 11.57 -3.04 -29.27
C ASP A 225 10.22 -3.19 -28.54
N PRO A 226 9.11 -3.54 -29.23
CA PRO A 226 7.79 -3.67 -28.62
C PRO A 226 7.69 -4.60 -27.41
N LEU A 227 8.63 -5.52 -27.22
CA LEU A 227 8.75 -6.33 -26.01
C LEU A 227 8.82 -5.48 -24.73
N ILE A 228 9.23 -4.21 -24.81
CA ILE A 228 9.28 -3.30 -23.66
C ILE A 228 7.92 -3.20 -22.97
N LEU A 229 6.81 -3.28 -23.72
CA LEU A 229 5.45 -3.22 -23.17
C LEU A 229 5.19 -4.35 -22.17
N GLU A 230 5.77 -5.54 -22.39
CA GLU A 230 5.68 -6.66 -21.47
C GLU A 230 6.49 -6.44 -20.20
N LYS A 231 7.63 -5.73 -20.30
CA LYS A 231 8.42 -5.35 -19.13
C LYS A 231 7.73 -4.26 -18.32
N LEU A 232 7.07 -3.31 -18.97
CA LEU A 232 6.34 -2.23 -18.32
C LEU A 232 5.17 -2.76 -17.47
N LYS A 233 4.56 -3.91 -17.80
CA LYS A 233 3.51 -4.52 -16.97
C LYS A 233 3.94 -4.84 -15.54
N ALA A 234 5.24 -5.00 -15.28
CA ALA A 234 5.78 -5.24 -13.94
C ALA A 234 6.00 -3.95 -13.13
N CYS A 235 5.79 -2.78 -13.73
CA CYS A 235 6.00 -1.49 -13.08
C CYS A 235 4.82 -1.09 -12.18
N ASN A 236 5.14 -0.46 -11.05
CA ASN A 236 4.14 0.00 -10.09
C ASN A 236 3.47 1.32 -10.52
N ASP A 237 4.17 2.15 -11.28
CA ASP A 237 3.70 3.46 -11.73
C ASP A 237 4.44 3.97 -12.97
N PHE A 238 3.91 5.03 -13.59
CA PHE A 238 4.47 5.66 -14.77
C PHE A 238 4.40 7.19 -14.69
N SER A 239 5.43 7.86 -15.23
CA SER A 239 5.36 9.30 -15.50
C SER A 239 4.49 9.60 -16.73
N ALA A 240 4.07 10.86 -16.88
CA ALA A 240 3.34 11.29 -18.08
C ALA A 240 4.12 11.05 -19.38
N SER A 241 5.46 11.22 -19.37
CA SER A 241 6.30 10.97 -20.54
C SER A 241 6.39 9.47 -20.86
N GLN A 242 6.47 8.61 -19.84
CA GLN A 242 6.43 7.15 -20.02
C GLN A 242 5.09 6.68 -20.58
N VAL A 243 3.97 7.23 -20.09
CA VAL A 243 2.63 6.93 -20.61
C VAL A 243 2.51 7.34 -22.08
N ALA A 244 2.94 8.56 -22.44
CA ALA A 244 2.89 9.03 -23.83
C ALA A 244 3.74 8.15 -24.77
N ALA A 245 4.93 7.75 -24.34
CA ALA A 245 5.81 6.86 -25.09
C ALA A 245 5.19 5.46 -25.27
N MET A 246 4.63 4.90 -24.20
CA MET A 246 3.90 3.63 -24.22
C MET A 246 2.72 3.67 -25.19
N GLU A 247 1.90 4.72 -25.14
CA GLU A 247 0.78 4.89 -26.07
C GLU A 247 1.24 5.05 -27.51
N THR A 248 2.35 5.76 -27.75
CA THR A 248 2.94 5.90 -29.09
C THR A 248 3.35 4.55 -29.67
N LEU A 249 4.00 3.71 -28.87
CA LEU A 249 4.34 2.33 -29.27
C LEU A 249 3.08 1.51 -29.54
N LEU A 250 2.10 1.54 -28.63
CA LEU A 250 0.86 0.79 -28.77
C LEU A 250 0.09 1.18 -30.04
N LEU A 251 0.14 2.45 -30.43
CA LEU A 251 -0.53 2.98 -31.62
C LEU A 251 0.27 2.85 -32.92
N SER A 252 1.53 2.40 -32.88
CA SER A 252 2.35 2.25 -34.08
C SER A 252 1.84 1.17 -35.05
N GLY A 253 1.03 0.23 -34.55
CA GLY A 253 0.58 -0.96 -35.28
C GLY A 253 1.64 -2.05 -35.44
N THR A 254 2.87 -1.84 -34.93
CA THR A 254 4.00 -2.80 -35.05
C THR A 254 4.16 -3.71 -33.83
N THR A 255 3.33 -3.53 -32.81
CA THR A 255 3.36 -4.37 -31.61
C THR A 255 2.64 -5.70 -31.84
N GLN A 256 2.85 -6.66 -30.94
CA GLN A 256 2.10 -7.93 -30.95
C GLN A 256 0.57 -7.77 -30.77
N TYR A 257 0.11 -6.58 -30.38
CA TYR A 257 -1.31 -6.26 -30.22
C TYR A 257 -1.96 -5.77 -31.52
N GLY A 258 -1.18 -5.55 -32.58
CA GLY A 258 -1.69 -5.07 -33.86
C GLY A 258 -2.25 -3.64 -33.80
N ASN A 259 -3.10 -3.28 -34.76
CA ASN A 259 -3.66 -1.94 -34.88
C ASN A 259 -4.78 -1.70 -33.84
N ALA A 260 -4.70 -0.58 -33.12
CA ALA A 260 -5.68 -0.20 -32.09
C ALA A 260 -7.13 -0.12 -32.57
N ALA A 261 -7.38 0.13 -33.86
CA ALA A 261 -8.74 0.10 -34.43
C ALA A 261 -9.38 -1.30 -34.42
N SER A 262 -8.57 -2.36 -34.37
CA SER A 262 -9.04 -3.76 -34.33
C SER A 262 -9.15 -4.32 -32.90
N TRP A 263 -8.73 -3.55 -31.90
CA TRP A 263 -8.68 -4.05 -30.52
C TRP A 263 -10.08 -4.26 -29.95
N ASN A 264 -10.21 -5.39 -29.26
CA ASN A 264 -11.42 -5.79 -28.55
C ASN A 264 -11.12 -5.95 -27.04
N GLU A 265 -12.11 -6.43 -26.29
CA GLU A 265 -11.99 -6.72 -24.85
C GLU A 265 -10.80 -7.62 -24.53
N GLN A 266 -10.59 -8.69 -25.31
CA GLN A 266 -9.47 -9.62 -25.09
C GLN A 266 -8.11 -8.93 -25.25
N THR A 267 -7.99 -7.98 -26.18
CA THR A 267 -6.75 -7.23 -26.38
C THR A 267 -6.46 -6.34 -25.18
N LEU A 268 -7.49 -5.65 -24.65
CA LEU A 268 -7.36 -4.85 -23.42
C LEU A 268 -7.03 -5.71 -22.20
N GLU A 269 -7.61 -6.90 -22.08
CA GLU A 269 -7.27 -7.87 -21.03
C GLU A 269 -5.81 -8.36 -21.13
N ASN A 270 -5.32 -8.63 -22.35
CA ASN A 270 -3.92 -9.02 -22.56
C ASN A 270 -2.94 -7.88 -22.20
N LEU A 271 -3.38 -6.62 -22.24
CA LEU A 271 -2.58 -5.45 -21.90
C LEU A 271 -2.55 -5.14 -20.39
N VAL A 272 -3.37 -5.80 -19.56
CA VAL A 272 -3.40 -5.56 -18.11
C VAL A 272 -2.00 -5.69 -17.50
N PRO A 273 -1.58 -4.76 -16.60
CA PRO A 273 -2.37 -3.68 -15.99
C PRO A 273 -2.32 -2.32 -16.73
N LEU A 274 -1.69 -2.23 -17.90
CA LEU A 274 -1.45 -0.95 -18.60
C LEU A 274 -2.70 -0.10 -18.86
N PRO A 275 -3.91 -0.66 -19.14
CA PRO A 275 -5.12 0.12 -19.31
C PRO A 275 -5.46 1.06 -18.14
N LEU A 276 -5.00 0.78 -16.92
CA LEU A 276 -5.17 1.67 -15.77
C LEU A 276 -4.59 3.07 -16.02
N TYR A 277 -3.55 3.17 -16.84
CA TYR A 277 -2.78 4.41 -17.08
C TYR A 277 -3.10 5.07 -18.43
N PHE A 278 -3.92 4.43 -19.27
CA PHE A 278 -4.26 4.96 -20.57
C PHE A 278 -5.00 6.30 -20.47
N THR A 279 -4.67 7.19 -21.39
CA THR A 279 -5.26 8.50 -21.53
C THR A 279 -6.40 8.49 -22.54
N ARG A 280 -6.98 9.67 -22.78
CA ARG A 280 -8.01 9.85 -23.82
C ARG A 280 -7.51 9.51 -25.22
N ASN A 281 -6.21 9.55 -25.48
CA ASN A 281 -5.62 9.20 -26.78
C ASN A 281 -5.86 7.73 -27.16
N ILE A 282 -5.81 6.82 -26.17
CA ILE A 282 -6.22 5.42 -26.37
C ILE A 282 -7.72 5.28 -26.19
N TRP A 283 -8.28 5.77 -25.08
CA TRP A 283 -9.69 5.52 -24.76
C TRP A 283 -10.67 6.09 -25.80
N SER A 284 -10.37 7.18 -26.49
CA SER A 284 -11.25 7.72 -27.54
C SER A 284 -11.42 6.81 -28.76
N ARG A 285 -10.55 5.81 -28.94
CA ARG A 285 -10.60 4.88 -30.08
C ARG A 285 -11.61 3.74 -29.91
N PHE A 286 -12.12 3.56 -28.70
CA PHE A 286 -13.05 2.49 -28.38
C PHE A 286 -14.49 2.98 -28.33
N SER A 287 -15.39 2.16 -28.86
CA SER A 287 -16.83 2.37 -28.71
C SER A 287 -17.25 2.36 -27.24
N PHE A 288 -18.40 2.96 -26.94
CA PHE A 288 -19.01 2.89 -25.62
C PHE A 288 -19.21 1.44 -25.15
N THR A 289 -19.70 0.57 -26.04
CA THR A 289 -19.96 -0.85 -25.76
C THR A 289 -18.69 -1.60 -25.40
N THR A 290 -17.59 -1.41 -26.14
CA THR A 290 -16.30 -2.06 -25.86
C THR A 290 -15.75 -1.63 -24.50
N LYS A 291 -15.79 -0.32 -24.19
CA LYS A 291 -15.38 0.21 -22.89
C LYS A 291 -16.21 -0.39 -21.76
N LYS A 292 -17.53 -0.41 -21.91
CA LYS A 292 -18.46 -0.93 -20.90
C LYS A 292 -18.20 -2.41 -20.62
N MET A 293 -18.05 -3.24 -21.66
CA MET A 293 -17.77 -4.67 -21.50
C MET A 293 -16.44 -4.91 -20.78
N PHE A 294 -15.36 -4.25 -21.20
CA PHE A 294 -14.07 -4.34 -20.52
C PHE A 294 -14.14 -3.88 -19.05
N LEU A 295 -14.83 -2.79 -18.74
CA LEU A 295 -14.98 -2.31 -17.36
C LEU A 295 -15.73 -3.30 -16.46
N LYS A 296 -16.61 -4.16 -17.02
CA LYS A 296 -17.31 -5.18 -16.24
C LYS A 296 -16.37 -6.21 -15.62
N THR A 297 -15.25 -6.52 -16.28
CA THR A 297 -14.24 -7.45 -15.77
C THR A 297 -13.09 -6.73 -15.08
N PHE A 298 -12.68 -5.57 -15.61
CA PHE A 298 -11.51 -4.84 -15.14
C PHE A 298 -11.73 -4.16 -13.79
N MET A 299 -12.86 -3.47 -13.59
CA MET A 299 -13.11 -2.76 -12.33
C MET A 299 -13.18 -3.69 -11.11
N PRO A 300 -13.85 -4.86 -11.15
CA PRO A 300 -13.79 -5.83 -10.06
C PRO A 300 -12.37 -6.33 -9.74
N LYS A 301 -11.53 -6.58 -10.77
CA LYS A 301 -10.13 -6.98 -10.58
C LYS A 301 -9.34 -5.89 -9.85
N LEU A 302 -9.48 -4.63 -10.29
CA LEU A 302 -8.80 -3.49 -9.66
C LEU A 302 -9.24 -3.27 -8.21
N ARG A 303 -10.55 -3.37 -7.93
CA ARG A 303 -11.11 -3.25 -6.57
C ARG A 303 -10.62 -4.39 -5.67
N LYS A 304 -10.60 -5.63 -6.17
CA LYS A 304 -10.06 -6.80 -5.44
C LYS A 304 -8.56 -6.68 -5.15
N ALA A 305 -7.83 -6.02 -6.04
CA ALA A 305 -6.40 -5.74 -5.87
C ALA A 305 -6.12 -4.53 -4.96
N ASN A 306 -7.14 -3.89 -4.38
CA ASN A 306 -7.03 -2.65 -3.59
C ASN A 306 -6.25 -1.56 -4.35
N THR A 307 -6.54 -1.39 -5.63
CA THR A 307 -5.93 -0.34 -6.45
C THR A 307 -6.21 1.03 -5.84
N GLU A 308 -5.18 1.88 -5.79
CA GLU A 308 -5.27 3.23 -5.22
C GLU A 308 -6.43 4.03 -5.84
N LYS A 309 -7.25 4.64 -4.97
CA LYS A 309 -8.45 5.39 -5.38
C LYS A 309 -8.15 6.52 -6.37
N SER A 310 -7.00 7.17 -6.25
CA SER A 310 -6.54 8.22 -7.17
C SER A 310 -6.37 7.69 -8.61
N LYS A 311 -5.88 6.46 -8.77
CA LYS A 311 -5.73 5.78 -10.07
C LYS A 311 -7.08 5.37 -10.65
N LEU A 312 -8.00 4.86 -9.83
CA LEU A 312 -9.36 4.54 -10.26
C LEU A 312 -10.11 5.78 -10.74
N LYS A 313 -10.00 6.88 -9.99
CA LYS A 313 -10.54 8.19 -10.38
C LYS A 313 -9.95 8.66 -11.71
N THR A 314 -8.63 8.60 -11.86
CA THR A 314 -7.96 9.00 -13.10
C THR A 314 -8.43 8.16 -14.28
N LEU A 315 -8.48 6.83 -14.13
CA LEU A 315 -9.04 5.93 -15.13
C LEU A 315 -10.46 6.34 -15.53
N PHE A 316 -11.35 6.54 -14.55
CA PHE A 316 -12.74 6.92 -14.79
C PHE A 316 -12.84 8.23 -15.60
N GLN A 317 -12.02 9.23 -15.28
CA GLN A 317 -11.99 10.52 -15.97
C GLN A 317 -11.42 10.45 -17.40
N LYS A 318 -10.48 9.53 -17.64
CA LYS A 318 -9.87 9.33 -18.96
C LYS A 318 -10.73 8.45 -19.88
N ILE A 319 -11.41 7.44 -19.33
CA ILE A 319 -12.25 6.52 -20.10
C ILE A 319 -13.62 7.10 -20.43
N SER A 320 -14.15 7.95 -19.53
CA SER A 320 -15.43 8.63 -19.72
C SER A 320 -15.25 9.80 -20.71
N SER A 321 -15.76 9.61 -21.93
CA SER A 321 -15.72 10.60 -23.01
C SER A 321 -17.08 11.27 -23.24
N LEU A 322 -17.91 11.36 -22.20
CA LEU A 322 -19.26 11.92 -22.34
C LEU A 322 -19.18 13.44 -22.46
N THR A 323 -19.64 13.95 -23.60
CA THR A 323 -19.97 15.37 -23.76
C THR A 323 -21.26 15.65 -22.99
N THR A 324 -21.22 16.64 -22.09
CA THR A 324 -22.40 17.09 -21.35
C THR A 324 -23.43 17.64 -22.32
N LYS A 325 -24.50 16.87 -22.56
CA LYS A 325 -25.71 17.43 -23.17
C LYS A 325 -26.50 18.13 -22.08
N ARG A 326 -26.73 19.44 -22.24
CA ARG A 326 -27.58 20.21 -21.32
C ARG A 326 -29.04 19.87 -21.61
N GLU A 327 -29.50 18.76 -21.07
CA GLU A 327 -30.90 18.34 -21.11
C GLU A 327 -31.51 18.51 -19.70
N ALA A 328 -32.74 19.01 -19.64
CA ALA A 328 -33.46 19.12 -18.37
C ALA A 328 -34.06 17.76 -18.00
N GLY A 329 -33.71 17.26 -16.81
CA GLY A 329 -34.23 15.99 -16.27
C GLY A 329 -33.33 14.77 -16.48
N CYS A 330 -33.74 13.63 -15.92
CA CYS A 330 -33.05 12.36 -16.07
C CYS A 330 -33.39 11.72 -17.43
N THR A 331 -32.45 11.76 -18.38
CA THR A 331 -32.64 11.23 -19.75
C THR A 331 -31.96 9.88 -19.97
N MET A 332 -31.01 9.52 -19.11
CA MET A 332 -30.35 8.20 -19.10
C MET A 332 -31.19 7.09 -18.46
N GLY A 333 -32.37 7.43 -17.90
CA GLY A 333 -33.21 6.54 -17.09
C GLY A 333 -32.77 6.49 -15.62
N SER A 334 -33.76 6.43 -14.72
CA SER A 334 -33.51 6.43 -13.27
C SER A 334 -32.56 5.32 -12.87
N ILE A 335 -31.59 5.65 -12.00
CA ILE A 335 -30.68 4.67 -11.44
C ILE A 335 -31.49 3.74 -10.55
N THR A 336 -31.42 2.44 -10.83
CA THR A 336 -32.10 1.38 -10.07
C THR A 336 -31.09 0.43 -9.45
N GLN A 337 -31.53 -0.45 -8.54
CA GLN A 337 -30.69 -1.52 -7.99
C GLN A 337 -30.05 -2.39 -9.08
N VAL A 338 -30.74 -2.64 -10.19
CA VAL A 338 -30.22 -3.43 -11.32
C VAL A 338 -29.04 -2.72 -11.98
N ILE A 339 -29.17 -1.41 -12.21
CA ILE A 339 -28.09 -0.57 -12.78
C ILE A 339 -26.91 -0.51 -11.80
N VAL A 340 -27.18 -0.28 -10.52
CA VAL A 340 -26.15 -0.27 -9.47
C VAL A 340 -25.44 -1.62 -9.36
N SER A 341 -26.11 -2.74 -9.66
CA SER A 341 -25.51 -4.08 -9.62
C SER A 341 -24.52 -4.35 -10.75
N ASP A 342 -24.64 -3.65 -11.89
CA ASP A 342 -23.70 -3.77 -13.01
C ASP A 342 -22.26 -3.44 -12.54
N PRO A 343 -21.25 -4.29 -12.81
CA PRO A 343 -19.89 -4.05 -12.32
C PRO A 343 -19.20 -2.81 -12.92
N SER A 344 -19.66 -2.35 -14.09
CA SER A 344 -19.18 -1.16 -14.79
C SER A 344 -19.77 0.15 -14.24
N PHE A 345 -20.80 0.09 -13.39
CA PHE A 345 -21.35 1.27 -12.73
C PHE A 345 -20.24 2.06 -12.00
N PRO A 346 -20.21 3.41 -12.11
CA PRO A 346 -21.21 4.31 -12.71
C PRO A 346 -20.91 4.74 -14.16
N PHE A 347 -20.18 3.94 -14.94
CA PHE A 347 -19.86 4.27 -16.33
C PHE A 347 -21.12 4.45 -17.19
N GLY A 348 -21.17 5.54 -17.96
CA GLY A 348 -22.31 5.91 -18.80
C GLY A 348 -23.08 7.13 -18.32
N TYR A 349 -22.88 7.55 -17.06
CA TYR A 349 -23.41 8.79 -16.55
C TYR A 349 -22.38 9.91 -16.63
N ASP A 350 -22.82 11.13 -16.92
CA ASP A 350 -22.08 12.33 -16.56
C ASP A 350 -22.55 12.84 -15.18
N LEU A 351 -21.91 13.89 -14.65
CA LEU A 351 -22.21 14.40 -13.31
C LEU A 351 -23.67 14.88 -13.17
N MET A 352 -24.20 15.52 -14.20
CA MET A 352 -25.55 16.07 -14.17
C MET A 352 -26.58 14.95 -14.22
N GLN A 353 -26.41 13.99 -15.14
CA GLN A 353 -27.28 12.83 -15.24
C GLN A 353 -27.18 11.95 -13.99
N PHE A 354 -26.01 11.81 -13.38
CA PHE A 354 -25.87 11.08 -12.12
C PHE A 354 -26.67 11.74 -10.99
N ASP A 355 -26.63 13.08 -10.86
CA ASP A 355 -27.42 13.81 -9.86
C ASP A 355 -28.93 13.72 -10.13
N LEU A 356 -29.35 13.91 -11.37
CA LEU A 356 -30.77 13.90 -11.73
C LEU A 356 -31.40 12.51 -11.71
N CYS A 357 -30.63 11.46 -12.04
CA CYS A 357 -31.13 10.09 -12.12
C CYS A 357 -30.98 9.28 -10.83
N LEU A 358 -30.22 9.78 -9.83
CA LEU A 358 -30.06 9.09 -8.55
C LEU A 358 -31.11 9.56 -7.54
N ASP A 359 -32.16 8.76 -7.36
CA ASP A 359 -33.18 9.04 -6.37
C ASP A 359 -32.71 8.73 -4.94
N VAL A 360 -33.17 9.53 -3.99
CA VAL A 360 -32.80 9.42 -2.56
C VAL A 360 -33.12 8.05 -1.96
N PRO A 361 -34.32 7.46 -2.15
CA PRO A 361 -34.62 6.12 -1.63
C PRO A 361 -33.69 5.04 -2.21
N VAL A 362 -33.43 5.11 -3.52
CA VAL A 362 -32.54 4.15 -4.19
C VAL A 362 -31.12 4.27 -3.66
N LEU A 363 -30.63 5.50 -3.46
CA LEU A 363 -29.33 5.74 -2.83
C LEU A 363 -29.26 5.09 -1.46
N LYS A 364 -30.27 5.30 -0.61
CA LYS A 364 -30.27 4.74 0.75
C LYS A 364 -30.26 3.21 0.75
N GLU A 365 -31.13 2.58 -0.04
CA GLU A 365 -31.23 1.12 -0.12
C GLU A 365 -29.97 0.46 -0.68
N ASN A 366 -29.19 1.21 -1.48
CA ASN A 366 -28.01 0.68 -2.18
C ASN A 366 -26.70 1.37 -1.78
N LEU A 367 -26.67 2.10 -0.65
CA LEU A 367 -25.59 3.01 -0.28
C LEU A 367 -24.21 2.34 -0.33
N ASN A 368 -24.07 1.18 0.35
CA ASN A 368 -22.83 0.42 0.36
C ASN A 368 -22.36 0.00 -1.05
N SER A 369 -23.28 -0.44 -1.91
CA SER A 369 -22.93 -0.86 -3.28
C SER A 369 -22.46 0.33 -4.13
N ILE A 370 -23.15 1.47 -4.01
CA ILE A 370 -22.81 2.71 -4.71
C ILE A 370 -21.44 3.23 -4.23
N CYS A 371 -21.24 3.38 -2.91
CA CYS A 371 -19.98 3.87 -2.34
C CYS A 371 -18.79 2.98 -2.70
N ASN A 372 -18.96 1.66 -2.80
CA ASN A 372 -17.90 0.76 -3.23
C ASN A 372 -17.53 0.85 -4.72
N LYS A 373 -18.41 1.43 -5.55
CA LYS A 373 -18.24 1.49 -7.00
C LYS A 373 -17.87 2.88 -7.54
N VAL A 374 -18.22 3.94 -6.83
CA VAL A 374 -18.05 5.33 -7.28
C VAL A 374 -16.76 5.94 -6.73
N ASP A 375 -15.80 6.17 -7.62
CA ASP A 375 -14.48 6.75 -7.28
C ASP A 375 -14.31 8.21 -7.75
N ASP A 376 -15.20 8.76 -8.60
CA ASP A 376 -15.10 10.16 -9.06
C ASP A 376 -15.62 11.16 -8.03
N ASN A 377 -14.83 12.18 -7.71
CA ASN A 377 -15.16 13.18 -6.70
C ASN A 377 -16.51 13.87 -6.92
N GLY A 378 -16.88 14.18 -8.17
CA GLY A 378 -18.15 14.86 -8.44
C GLY A 378 -19.33 13.98 -8.05
N PHE A 379 -19.26 12.70 -8.42
CA PHE A 379 -20.31 11.73 -8.13
C PHE A 379 -20.37 11.45 -6.62
N GLN A 380 -19.21 11.38 -5.96
CA GLN A 380 -19.12 11.25 -4.52
C GLN A 380 -19.75 12.44 -3.78
N THR A 381 -19.54 13.67 -4.27
CA THR A 381 -20.19 14.87 -3.71
C THR A 381 -21.71 14.80 -3.86
N VAL A 382 -22.22 14.33 -5.00
CA VAL A 382 -23.66 14.09 -5.21
C VAL A 382 -24.20 13.08 -4.20
N ILE A 383 -23.48 11.98 -3.96
CA ILE A 383 -23.85 10.96 -2.97
C ILE A 383 -23.97 11.58 -1.58
N LEU A 384 -22.96 12.33 -1.12
CA LEU A 384 -23.00 12.97 0.21
C LEU A 384 -24.12 14.00 0.32
N LYS A 385 -24.30 14.84 -0.71
CA LYS A 385 -25.37 15.83 -0.76
C LYS A 385 -26.73 15.18 -0.57
N LYS A 386 -27.06 14.17 -1.38
CA LYS A 386 -28.33 13.44 -1.29
C LYS A 386 -28.48 12.68 0.02
N LEU A 387 -27.40 12.10 0.54
CA LEU A 387 -27.41 11.43 1.85
C LEU A 387 -27.77 12.41 2.97
N ASN A 388 -27.17 13.60 2.97
CA ASN A 388 -27.48 14.65 3.93
C ASN A 388 -28.93 15.15 3.79
N GLU A 389 -29.47 15.26 2.58
CA GLU A 389 -30.89 15.61 2.37
C GLU A 389 -31.82 14.63 3.10
N VAL A 390 -31.51 13.33 3.10
CA VAL A 390 -32.33 12.30 3.80
C VAL A 390 -32.41 12.54 5.30
N PHE A 391 -31.25 12.76 5.92
CA PHE A 391 -31.10 12.77 7.38
C PHE A 391 -31.25 14.17 7.99
N CYS A 392 -31.04 15.24 7.22
CA CYS A 392 -31.21 16.62 7.67
C CYS A 392 -32.59 17.20 7.36
N MET A 393 -33.30 16.74 6.31
CA MET A 393 -34.65 17.23 5.99
C MET A 393 -35.79 16.36 6.56
N GLY A 394 -35.49 15.30 7.32
CA GLY A 394 -36.52 14.53 8.03
C GLY A 394 -37.48 13.75 7.13
N ILE A 395 -37.07 13.41 5.91
CA ILE A 395 -37.85 12.59 4.95
C ILE A 395 -38.14 11.19 5.55
N LEU A 396 -37.33 10.75 6.51
CA LEU A 396 -37.59 9.58 7.34
C LEU A 396 -37.81 10.03 8.79
N ARG A 397 -38.86 9.47 9.41
CA ARG A 397 -39.42 9.76 10.74
C ARG A 397 -38.46 10.44 11.75
N LYS A 398 -38.99 11.48 12.40
CA LYS A 398 -38.45 12.26 13.55
C LYS A 398 -37.95 11.46 14.78
N THR A 399 -37.86 10.13 14.73
CA THR A 399 -37.58 9.28 15.89
C THR A 399 -36.12 8.88 16.05
N ASP A 400 -35.28 9.05 15.03
CA ASP A 400 -33.87 8.65 15.09
C ASP A 400 -32.99 9.91 15.04
N GLY A 401 -32.01 10.01 15.95
CA GLY A 401 -31.30 11.25 16.30
C GLY A 401 -30.75 12.10 15.13
N LYS A 402 -30.55 13.40 15.39
CA LYS A 402 -30.01 14.36 14.43
C LYS A 402 -28.69 13.84 13.81
N GLY A 403 -28.67 13.59 12.51
CA GLY A 403 -27.44 13.24 11.77
C GLY A 403 -27.50 11.92 11.02
N VAL A 404 -26.42 11.62 10.28
CA VAL A 404 -26.23 10.35 9.55
C VAL A 404 -25.82 9.26 10.55
N PRO A 405 -26.58 8.15 10.70
CA PRO A 405 -26.27 7.09 11.65
C PRO A 405 -24.93 6.39 11.40
N ASP A 406 -24.34 5.83 12.47
CA ASP A 406 -23.07 5.08 12.42
C ASP A 406 -23.05 4.02 11.30
N GLN A 407 -24.14 3.27 11.10
CA GLN A 407 -24.22 2.22 10.08
C GLN A 407 -24.08 2.76 8.64
N ASP A 408 -24.65 3.94 8.37
CA ASP A 408 -24.58 4.57 7.05
C ASP A 408 -23.21 5.23 6.84
N VAL A 409 -22.62 5.82 7.90
CA VAL A 409 -21.26 6.38 7.87
C VAL A 409 -20.22 5.28 7.62
N GLN A 410 -20.40 4.09 8.19
CA GLN A 410 -19.48 2.95 8.04
C GLN A 410 -19.29 2.48 6.59
N VAL A 411 -20.26 2.72 5.71
CA VAL A 411 -20.23 2.24 4.33
C VAL A 411 -19.80 3.29 3.32
N LEU A 412 -19.49 4.53 3.76
CA LEU A 412 -19.10 5.62 2.87
C LEU A 412 -17.79 5.36 2.13
N GLY A 413 -16.83 4.66 2.74
CA GLY A 413 -15.51 4.40 2.14
C GLY A 413 -14.85 5.68 1.61
N SER A 414 -14.35 5.64 0.38
CA SER A 414 -13.73 6.80 -0.29
C SER A 414 -14.67 8.00 -0.50
N VAL A 415 -16.00 7.79 -0.51
CA VAL A 415 -16.98 8.89 -0.57
C VAL A 415 -16.84 9.82 0.63
N SER A 416 -16.42 9.31 1.80
CA SER A 416 -16.23 10.14 2.98
C SER A 416 -15.16 11.23 2.78
N ARG A 417 -14.21 11.04 1.85
CA ARG A 417 -13.05 11.95 1.68
C ARG A 417 -13.42 13.28 1.04
N VAL A 418 -14.52 13.34 0.29
CA VAL A 418 -15.01 14.60 -0.30
C VAL A 418 -15.87 15.40 0.69
N ALA A 419 -16.13 14.88 1.89
CA ALA A 419 -16.90 15.57 2.92
C ALA A 419 -16.22 16.86 3.39
N SER A 420 -17.04 17.87 3.65
CA SER A 420 -16.65 19.08 4.36
C SER A 420 -16.66 18.86 5.88
N LEU A 421 -16.12 19.82 6.64
CA LEU A 421 -16.23 19.80 8.11
C LEU A 421 -17.69 19.87 8.60
N ASP A 422 -18.55 20.58 7.84
CA ASP A 422 -19.98 20.66 8.12
C ASP A 422 -20.66 19.30 7.92
N ASP A 423 -20.33 18.59 6.84
CA ASP A 423 -20.82 17.22 6.61
C ASP A 423 -20.40 16.28 7.74
N ILE A 424 -19.12 16.29 8.12
CA ILE A 424 -18.58 15.45 9.19
C ILE A 424 -19.27 15.75 10.52
N SER A 425 -19.60 17.02 10.80
CA SER A 425 -20.28 17.40 12.04
C SER A 425 -21.66 16.75 12.20
N LYS A 426 -22.28 16.34 11.09
CA LYS A 426 -23.59 15.70 11.05
C LYS A 426 -23.52 14.17 11.16
N TRP A 427 -22.33 13.57 11.27
CA TRP A 427 -22.17 12.11 11.34
C TRP A 427 -22.20 11.60 12.77
N ASN A 428 -22.90 10.50 13.01
CA ASN A 428 -22.76 9.76 14.26
C ASN A 428 -21.52 8.86 14.17
N ILE A 429 -20.51 9.18 14.98
CA ILE A 429 -19.22 8.46 15.04
C ILE A 429 -19.05 7.94 16.47
N THR A 430 -20.02 7.15 16.93
CA THR A 430 -20.07 6.70 18.33
C THR A 430 -19.37 5.35 18.53
N LYS A 431 -19.31 4.54 17.47
CA LYS A 431 -18.75 3.17 17.51
C LYS A 431 -17.34 3.11 16.95
N ILE A 432 -16.52 2.24 17.53
CA ILE A 432 -15.16 1.97 17.04
C ILE A 432 -15.16 1.41 15.61
N ASP A 433 -16.18 0.65 15.21
CA ASP A 433 -16.34 0.16 13.83
C ASP A 433 -16.49 1.31 12.82
N THR A 434 -17.18 2.39 13.23
CA THR A 434 -17.35 3.60 12.42
C THR A 434 -16.03 4.35 12.28
N LEU A 435 -15.31 4.53 13.39
CA LEU A 435 -13.97 5.09 13.36
C LEU A 435 -13.04 4.26 12.47
N ALA A 436 -13.07 2.93 12.60
CA ALA A 436 -12.27 2.02 11.80
C ALA A 436 -12.60 2.08 10.31
N ALA A 437 -13.87 2.20 9.95
CA ALA A 437 -14.29 2.36 8.57
C ALA A 437 -13.78 3.67 7.96
N LEU A 438 -13.84 4.77 8.72
CA LEU A 438 -13.38 6.08 8.25
C LEU A 438 -11.85 6.16 8.14
N MET A 439 -11.10 5.44 8.98
CA MET A 439 -9.63 5.52 9.06
C MET A 439 -8.88 4.56 8.13
N LYS A 440 -9.58 3.86 7.23
CA LYS A 440 -8.96 2.98 6.22
C LYS A 440 -8.01 3.77 5.30
N PRO A 441 -6.72 3.40 5.22
CA PRO A 441 -5.79 4.07 4.31
C PRO A 441 -6.13 3.82 2.84
N GLU A 442 -6.80 2.71 2.52
CA GLU A 442 -7.19 2.36 1.14
C GLU A 442 -8.19 3.35 0.53
N ASP A 443 -8.96 4.05 1.36
CA ASP A 443 -9.94 5.04 0.93
C ASP A 443 -9.32 6.43 0.66
N GLY A 444 -8.02 6.58 0.92
CA GLY A 444 -7.25 7.82 0.75
C GLY A 444 -6.95 8.53 2.08
N PRO A 445 -6.01 9.50 2.08
CA PRO A 445 -5.63 10.22 3.29
C PRO A 445 -6.71 11.21 3.73
N TRP A 446 -6.72 11.54 5.02
CA TRP A 446 -7.50 12.65 5.56
C TRP A 446 -6.64 13.91 5.66
N GLU A 447 -7.26 15.06 5.42
CA GLU A 447 -6.72 16.35 5.88
C GLU A 447 -6.75 16.41 7.41
N ALA A 448 -5.72 17.00 8.02
CA ALA A 448 -5.56 17.02 9.48
C ALA A 448 -6.78 17.60 10.22
N ALA A 449 -7.41 18.66 9.70
CA ALA A 449 -8.61 19.23 10.32
C ALA A 449 -9.80 18.26 10.30
N LYS A 450 -9.97 17.49 9.22
CA LYS A 450 -11.06 16.52 9.05
C LYS A 450 -10.86 15.29 9.92
N SER A 451 -9.65 14.72 9.95
CA SER A 451 -9.34 13.60 10.86
C SER A 451 -9.42 14.00 12.32
N ASN A 452 -8.96 15.21 12.69
CA ASN A 452 -9.14 15.75 14.03
C ASN A 452 -10.63 15.80 14.42
N LYS A 453 -11.48 16.35 13.54
CA LYS A 453 -12.93 16.44 13.78
C LYS A 453 -13.56 15.06 13.98
N ILE A 454 -13.21 14.09 13.13
CA ILE A 454 -13.71 12.70 13.24
C ILE A 454 -13.32 12.07 14.58
N ILE A 455 -12.03 12.15 14.93
CA ILE A 455 -11.51 11.50 16.15
C ILE A 455 -12.06 12.18 17.40
N THR A 456 -12.10 13.51 17.44
CA THR A 456 -12.65 14.25 18.60
C THR A 456 -14.15 14.01 18.79
N GLN A 457 -14.91 13.84 17.71
CA GLN A 457 -16.33 13.46 17.77
C GLN A 457 -16.52 12.06 18.36
N TYR A 458 -15.67 11.10 17.96
CA TYR A 458 -15.62 9.77 18.58
C TYR A 458 -15.29 9.84 20.08
N LEU A 459 -14.26 10.61 20.45
CA LEU A 459 -13.83 10.76 21.85
C LEU A 459 -14.83 11.53 22.73
N SER A 460 -15.73 12.31 22.12
CA SER A 460 -16.79 13.03 22.86
C SER A 460 -17.93 12.10 23.31
N THR A 461 -17.97 10.87 22.80
CA THR A 461 -18.95 9.86 23.23
C THR A 461 -18.52 9.25 24.56
N PHE A 462 -19.42 9.19 25.53
CA PHE A 462 -19.14 8.63 26.85
C PHE A 462 -18.58 7.20 26.75
N GLY A 463 -17.47 6.94 27.44
CA GLY A 463 -16.79 5.65 27.46
C GLY A 463 -15.73 5.46 26.36
N ASN A 464 -15.69 6.31 25.34
CA ASN A 464 -14.65 6.26 24.31
C ASN A 464 -13.35 6.91 24.79
N SER A 465 -12.22 6.29 24.45
CA SER A 465 -10.88 6.79 24.81
C SER A 465 -9.83 6.32 23.80
N LEU A 466 -8.62 6.88 23.85
CA LEU A 466 -7.50 6.46 23.01
C LEU A 466 -6.83 5.17 23.56
N GLY A 467 -7.55 4.06 23.46
CA GLY A 467 -7.03 2.73 23.76
C GLY A 467 -6.16 2.15 22.65
N SER A 468 -5.56 0.98 22.89
CA SER A 468 -4.67 0.34 21.90
C SER A 468 -5.35 -0.05 20.58
N THR A 469 -6.68 -0.28 20.57
CA THR A 469 -7.40 -0.56 19.32
C THR A 469 -7.52 0.73 18.50
N GLU A 470 -7.94 1.81 19.15
CA GLU A 470 -8.11 3.14 18.57
C GLU A 470 -6.78 3.63 18.00
N LEU A 471 -5.70 3.52 18.76
CA LEU A 471 -4.35 3.89 18.31
C LEU A 471 -3.96 3.11 17.04
N THR A 472 -4.20 1.79 17.02
CA THR A 472 -3.92 0.95 15.84
C THR A 472 -4.77 1.32 14.63
N ILE A 473 -5.99 1.81 14.85
CA ILE A 473 -6.93 2.21 13.79
C ILE A 473 -6.59 3.58 13.22
N ILE A 474 -6.35 4.58 14.08
CA ILE A 474 -6.12 5.95 13.63
C ILE A 474 -4.71 6.13 13.06
N ASP A 475 -3.73 5.37 13.58
CA ASP A 475 -2.34 5.33 13.14
C ASP A 475 -1.77 6.75 12.84
N SER A 476 -1.45 7.06 11.59
CA SER A 476 -0.93 8.37 11.18
C SER A 476 -1.85 9.55 11.43
N ASN A 477 -3.18 9.34 11.51
CA ASN A 477 -4.14 10.38 11.84
C ASN A 477 -4.07 10.81 13.32
N LEU A 478 -3.33 10.09 14.17
CA LEU A 478 -3.02 10.50 15.54
C LEU A 478 -2.39 11.90 15.59
N CYS A 479 -1.56 12.23 14.60
CA CYS A 479 -0.87 13.52 14.50
C CYS A 479 -1.81 14.71 14.25
N SER A 480 -3.10 14.47 13.96
CA SER A 480 -4.11 15.52 13.89
C SER A 480 -4.55 16.04 15.27
N LEU A 481 -4.27 15.30 16.35
CA LEU A 481 -4.71 15.63 17.70
C LEU A 481 -3.74 16.59 18.40
N ASN A 482 -4.27 17.44 19.28
CA ASN A 482 -3.44 18.33 20.08
C ASN A 482 -2.69 17.56 21.19
N THR A 483 -1.65 18.17 21.76
CA THR A 483 -0.80 17.56 22.78
C THR A 483 -1.56 17.17 24.04
N SER A 484 -2.58 17.94 24.45
CA SER A 484 -3.40 17.63 25.62
C SER A 484 -4.22 16.34 25.44
N THR A 485 -4.77 16.11 24.24
CA THR A 485 -5.45 14.85 23.92
C THR A 485 -4.45 13.69 23.85
N LEU A 486 -3.25 13.91 23.29
CA LEU A 486 -2.22 12.86 23.25
C LEU A 486 -1.71 12.46 24.64
N GLN A 487 -1.68 13.40 25.60
CA GLN A 487 -1.29 13.12 26.98
C GLN A 487 -2.26 12.20 27.72
N THR A 488 -3.50 12.02 27.25
CA THR A 488 -4.45 11.09 27.87
C THR A 488 -4.17 9.62 27.52
N ILE A 489 -3.24 9.35 26.60
CA ILE A 489 -2.87 8.00 26.19
C ILE A 489 -2.11 7.31 27.33
N SER A 490 -2.58 6.14 27.76
CA SER A 490 -1.89 5.35 28.77
C SER A 490 -0.66 4.63 28.20
N PRO A 491 0.40 4.41 28.99
CA PRO A 491 1.54 3.59 28.59
C PRO A 491 1.15 2.19 28.11
N ASP A 492 0.14 1.56 28.72
CA ASP A 492 -0.36 0.25 28.30
C ASP A 492 -1.07 0.28 26.94
N SER A 493 -1.68 1.40 26.58
CA SER A 493 -2.28 1.56 25.24
C SER A 493 -1.20 1.59 24.16
N ILE A 494 -0.09 2.30 24.39
CA ILE A 494 1.08 2.24 23.50
C ILE A 494 1.69 0.83 23.47
N ARG A 495 1.77 0.16 24.62
CA ARG A 495 2.40 -1.17 24.72
C ARG A 495 1.69 -2.19 23.84
N ASN A 496 0.37 -2.13 23.82
CA ASN A 496 -0.51 -3.11 23.19
C ASN A 496 -1.05 -2.65 21.83
N ALA A 497 -0.57 -1.52 21.30
CA ALA A 497 -0.89 -1.07 19.96
C ALA A 497 0.07 -1.68 18.92
N SER A 498 -0.30 -1.56 17.65
CA SER A 498 0.65 -1.72 16.55
C SER A 498 1.68 -0.58 16.55
N SER A 499 2.79 -0.76 15.83
CA SER A 499 3.77 0.32 15.60
C SER A 499 3.06 1.51 14.94
N LEU A 500 3.14 2.70 15.56
CA LEU A 500 2.41 3.88 15.10
C LEU A 500 3.26 4.74 14.15
N ASN A 501 2.66 5.23 13.07
CA ASN A 501 3.32 6.17 12.17
C ASN A 501 3.17 7.62 12.66
N VAL A 502 4.23 8.18 13.26
CA VAL A 502 4.23 9.57 13.74
C VAL A 502 5.04 10.52 12.86
N SER A 503 5.32 10.15 11.60
CA SER A 503 6.14 10.97 10.69
C SER A 503 5.62 12.41 10.56
N ALA A 504 4.30 12.57 10.40
CA ALA A 504 3.60 13.84 10.24
C ALA A 504 3.42 14.66 11.55
N CYS A 505 3.78 14.11 12.70
CA CYS A 505 3.62 14.80 13.99
C CYS A 505 4.65 15.92 14.16
N SER A 506 4.24 16.99 14.86
CA SER A 506 5.11 18.06 15.32
C SER A 506 6.14 17.54 16.33
N ALA A 507 7.18 18.34 16.61
CA ALA A 507 8.20 18.00 17.59
C ALA A 507 7.61 17.83 19.00
N GLU A 508 6.63 18.66 19.36
CA GLU A 508 5.94 18.65 20.65
C GLU A 508 5.08 17.39 20.80
N GLN A 509 4.33 17.02 19.76
CA GLN A 509 3.55 15.79 19.74
C GLN A 509 4.45 14.56 19.85
N LYS A 510 5.57 14.54 19.09
CA LYS A 510 6.56 13.46 19.16
C LYS A 510 7.16 13.35 20.56
N LYS A 511 7.49 14.46 21.22
CA LYS A 511 8.00 14.47 22.59
C LYS A 511 7.02 13.81 23.56
N VAL A 512 5.74 14.17 23.51
CA VAL A 512 4.69 13.56 24.35
C VAL A 512 4.62 12.04 24.12
N LEU A 513 4.52 11.60 22.85
CA LEU A 513 4.41 10.18 22.52
C LEU A 513 5.67 9.40 22.90
N TYR A 514 6.84 10.00 22.71
CA TYR A 514 8.13 9.44 23.11
C TYR A 514 8.20 9.22 24.62
N ASP A 515 7.81 10.19 25.44
CA ASP A 515 7.85 10.08 26.90
C ASP A 515 6.89 8.98 27.41
N ILE A 516 5.70 8.86 26.80
CA ILE A 516 4.77 7.76 27.10
C ILE A 516 5.37 6.41 26.67
N SER A 517 5.99 6.34 25.48
CA SER A 517 6.61 5.10 24.97
C SER A 517 7.79 4.64 25.84
N LYS A 518 8.61 5.55 26.37
CA LYS A 518 9.70 5.22 27.30
C LYS A 518 9.20 4.58 28.59
N THR A 519 8.04 5.01 29.06
CA THR A 519 7.37 4.45 30.23
C THR A 519 6.80 3.08 29.89
N SER A 520 6.12 2.98 28.75
CA SER A 520 5.51 1.76 28.20
C SER A 520 6.50 0.60 28.05
N PHE A 521 7.71 0.88 27.56
CA PHE A 521 8.74 -0.13 27.28
C PHE A 521 9.87 -0.18 28.31
N SER A 522 9.63 0.36 29.51
CA SER A 522 10.62 0.41 30.60
C SER A 522 11.15 -0.97 31.02
N SER A 523 10.32 -2.02 30.94
CA SER A 523 10.69 -3.40 31.24
C SER A 523 11.72 -4.00 30.28
N GLN A 524 11.86 -3.43 29.07
CA GLN A 524 12.79 -3.92 28.05
C GLN A 524 14.16 -3.26 28.12
N ARG A 525 14.38 -2.31 29.05
CA ARG A 525 15.62 -1.50 29.15
C ARG A 525 16.90 -2.33 29.29
N SER A 526 16.80 -3.56 29.80
CA SER A 526 17.93 -4.49 29.90
C SER A 526 18.49 -4.89 28.52
N SER A 527 17.69 -4.79 27.45
CA SER A 527 18.12 -4.97 26.07
C SER A 527 17.96 -3.66 25.31
N PHE A 528 19.05 -2.89 25.24
CA PHE A 528 19.08 -1.61 24.51
C PHE A 528 18.54 -1.73 23.09
N SER A 529 18.90 -2.79 22.37
CA SER A 529 18.46 -2.97 20.98
C SER A 529 16.95 -3.21 20.86
N ILE A 530 16.35 -4.01 21.76
CA ILE A 530 14.90 -4.25 21.74
C ILE A 530 14.15 -2.98 22.14
N SER A 531 14.56 -2.32 23.23
CA SER A 531 13.99 -1.03 23.64
C SER A 531 14.06 0.00 22.53
N TYR A 532 15.21 0.12 21.87
CA TYR A 532 15.37 1.07 20.77
C TYR A 532 14.40 0.76 19.63
N GLN A 533 14.25 -0.49 19.19
CA GLN A 533 13.33 -0.80 18.09
C GLN A 533 11.86 -0.54 18.43
N LEU A 534 11.45 -0.74 19.69
CA LEU A 534 10.08 -0.44 20.14
C LEU A 534 9.82 1.08 20.27
N ILE A 535 10.83 1.87 20.62
CA ILE A 535 10.72 3.33 20.83
C ILE A 535 10.96 4.11 19.53
N LYS A 536 11.78 3.59 18.62
CA LYS A 536 12.20 4.24 17.37
C LYS A 536 11.05 4.86 16.57
N PRO A 537 9.87 4.23 16.40
CA PRO A 537 8.76 4.83 15.67
C PRO A 537 8.42 6.23 16.19
N TYR A 538 8.48 6.44 17.52
CA TYR A 538 8.11 7.69 18.19
C TYR A 538 9.15 8.81 18.10
N LEU A 539 10.36 8.53 17.57
CA LEU A 539 11.43 9.52 17.39
C LEU A 539 11.30 10.33 16.09
N GLY A 540 10.58 9.81 15.09
CA GLY A 540 10.51 10.39 13.74
C GLY A 540 11.75 10.13 12.88
N GLU A 541 11.60 10.15 11.56
CA GLU A 541 12.67 9.78 10.60
C GLU A 541 13.84 10.78 10.55
N ASN A 542 13.69 12.00 11.09
CA ASN A 542 14.74 13.03 11.12
C ASN A 542 15.81 12.81 12.21
N ALA A 543 15.71 11.76 13.04
CA ALA A 543 16.71 11.50 14.08
C ALA A 543 18.00 10.82 13.56
N PHE A 544 18.07 10.42 12.29
CA PHE A 544 19.26 9.76 11.71
C PHE A 544 20.49 10.67 11.55
N CYS A 545 20.38 11.99 11.78
CA CYS A 545 21.52 12.90 11.77
C CYS A 545 22.09 13.24 13.16
N LEU A 546 21.55 12.69 14.25
CA LEU A 546 21.99 13.06 15.61
C LEU A 546 22.90 12.04 16.31
N PHE A 547 23.24 10.93 15.65
CA PHE A 547 24.19 9.94 16.18
C PHE A 547 25.09 9.36 15.07
N ALA A 548 25.72 10.23 14.29
CA ALA A 548 26.88 9.92 13.46
C ALA A 548 28.13 10.51 14.10
#